data_AF-A0A916XVK6-F1
#
_entry.id   AF-A0A916XVK6-F1
#
_cell.length_a   1.000
_cell.length_b   1.000
_cell.length_c   1.000
_cell.angle_alpha   90.00
_cell.angle_beta   90.00
_cell.angle_gamma   90.00
#
_symmetry.space_group_name_H-M   'P 1'
#
loop_
_entity.id
_entity.type
_entity.pdbx_description
1 polymer ?
#
loop_
_entity_poly.entity_id
_entity_poly.type
_entity_poly.pdbx_seq_one_letter_code
_entity_poly.pdbx_strand_id
1 'polypeptide(L)'
;MKKINFFILLLLPVIGYSQNDFINEYQKADSLLRTNEIDSAFIKFRDLEKSLPKNDTLYNYALWYKVTTATYLEETNRLKEKFDKSLDYGLEALDAIEKGKVIFDAEFAKRYYFMTKNIIVSYYGLGNFEAGNKWKEKMYEAKKNNLLPEGIDAYFNYDFFKFEDKNVWGYEWYADLPENRFSSSFTKVVYYVYSTNSDGSDKDQLYRLHVLMFHSTNENFDYVLDKRLETATEEIGGTLYAYTYKEAIDFRKLKNDVKEVLKGNLKPDTKRTLTKDKEGKIKIDVQMNTKKD
;
A
#
# COMPACT_ATOMS: atom_id res chain seq x y z
N MET A 1 74.49 -10.66 -10.24
CA MET A 1 73.68 -9.57 -9.64
C MET A 1 72.28 -9.61 -10.24
N LYS A 2 71.25 -9.79 -9.41
CA LYS A 2 69.84 -9.89 -9.82
C LYS A 2 69.36 -8.52 -10.34
N LYS A 3 68.91 -8.44 -11.59
CA LYS A 3 68.16 -7.28 -12.09
C LYS A 3 66.71 -7.41 -11.62
N ILE A 4 66.34 -6.67 -10.58
CA ILE A 4 64.96 -6.46 -10.19
C ILE A 4 64.42 -5.37 -11.11
N ASN A 5 63.55 -5.74 -12.05
CA ASN A 5 62.76 -4.77 -12.80
C ASN A 5 61.76 -4.13 -11.85
N PHE A 6 61.96 -2.85 -11.55
CA PHE A 6 60.97 -1.99 -10.91
C PHE A 6 59.74 -1.88 -11.82
N PHE A 7 58.70 -2.64 -11.53
CA PHE A 7 57.35 -2.37 -12.02
C PHE A 7 56.58 -1.73 -10.87
N ILE A 8 56.78 -0.42 -10.70
CA ILE A 8 56.09 0.38 -9.70
C ILE A 8 55.50 1.61 -10.39
N LEU A 9 54.17 1.60 -10.40
CA LEU A 9 53.23 2.72 -10.49
C LEU A 9 53.16 3.56 -11.77
N LEU A 10 52.25 3.18 -12.66
CA LEU A 10 51.57 4.12 -13.57
C LEU A 10 50.05 3.87 -13.65
N LEU A 11 49.43 3.36 -12.58
CA LEU A 11 47.97 3.21 -12.47
C LEU A 11 47.32 4.19 -11.46
N LEU A 12 48.09 5.09 -10.83
CA LEU A 12 47.55 6.03 -9.84
C LEU A 12 46.91 7.35 -10.36
N PRO A 13 46.85 7.71 -11.66
CA PRO A 13 45.98 8.82 -12.08
C PRO A 13 44.54 8.37 -12.35
N VAL A 14 44.34 7.13 -12.83
CA VAL A 14 43.02 6.69 -13.35
C VAL A 14 41.97 6.60 -12.26
N ILE A 15 42.38 6.18 -11.05
CA ILE A 15 41.48 6.03 -9.89
C ILE A 15 40.95 7.40 -9.41
N GLY A 16 41.79 8.44 -9.46
CA GLY A 16 41.40 9.80 -9.06
C GLY A 16 40.46 10.48 -10.06
N TYR A 17 40.65 10.25 -11.37
CA TYR A 17 39.75 10.79 -12.39
C TYR A 17 38.36 10.11 -12.35
N SER A 18 38.30 8.78 -12.23
CA SER A 18 37.02 8.07 -12.14
C SER A 18 36.20 8.45 -10.91
N GLN A 19 36.87 8.72 -9.77
CA GLN A 19 36.18 9.11 -8.54
C GLN A 19 35.62 10.53 -8.63
N ASN A 20 36.34 11.47 -9.27
CA ASN A 20 35.84 12.82 -9.55
C ASN A 20 34.61 12.79 -10.46
N ASP A 21 34.57 11.89 -11.44
CA ASP A 21 33.43 11.77 -12.36
C ASP A 21 32.17 11.27 -11.63
N PHE A 22 32.29 10.28 -10.74
CA PHE A 22 31.14 9.80 -9.96
C PHE A 22 30.59 10.83 -8.97
N ILE A 23 31.46 11.61 -8.32
CA ILE A 23 31.04 12.69 -7.43
C ILE A 23 30.27 13.77 -8.21
N ASN A 24 30.76 14.13 -9.40
CA ASN A 24 30.07 15.09 -10.27
C ASN A 24 28.69 14.58 -10.71
N GLU A 25 28.58 13.31 -11.09
CA GLU A 25 27.28 12.72 -11.46
C GLU A 25 26.32 12.64 -10.27
N TYR A 26 26.82 12.34 -9.06
CA TYR A 26 26.02 12.40 -7.84
C TYR A 26 25.51 13.81 -7.55
N GLN A 27 26.37 14.83 -7.67
CA GLN A 27 25.97 16.23 -7.47
C GLN A 27 24.90 16.68 -8.49
N LYS A 28 25.00 16.22 -9.75
CA LYS A 28 23.96 16.46 -10.75
C LYS A 28 22.64 15.78 -10.36
N ALA A 29 22.69 14.54 -9.89
CA ALA A 29 21.51 13.81 -9.42
C ALA A 29 20.83 14.52 -8.23
N ASP A 30 21.62 14.98 -7.25
CA ASP A 30 21.13 15.75 -6.10
C ASP A 30 20.53 17.09 -6.54
N SER A 31 21.16 17.79 -7.50
CA SER A 31 20.60 19.03 -8.05
C SER A 31 19.23 18.80 -8.68
N LEU A 32 19.06 17.74 -9.47
CA LEU A 32 17.77 17.39 -10.08
C LEU A 32 16.72 17.07 -9.02
N LEU A 33 17.11 16.37 -7.95
CA LEU A 33 16.21 16.08 -6.84
C LEU A 33 15.74 17.38 -6.16
N ARG A 34 16.64 18.35 -5.95
CA ARG A 34 16.32 19.67 -5.37
C ARG A 34 15.44 20.54 -6.28
N THR A 35 15.53 20.37 -7.60
CA THR A 35 14.67 21.05 -8.58
C THR A 35 13.38 20.28 -8.89
N ASN A 36 13.09 19.21 -8.14
CA ASN A 36 11.91 18.35 -8.29
C ASN A 36 11.84 17.60 -9.64
N GLU A 37 12.98 17.39 -10.29
CA GLU A 37 13.12 16.58 -11.51
C GLU A 37 13.34 15.09 -11.14
N ILE A 38 12.36 14.50 -10.45
CA ILE A 38 12.51 13.21 -9.77
C ILE A 38 12.80 12.05 -10.72
N ASP A 39 12.15 11.97 -11.88
CA ASP A 39 12.42 10.93 -12.89
C ASP A 39 13.90 10.96 -13.36
N SER A 40 14.43 12.16 -13.63
CA SER A 40 15.81 12.36 -14.07
C SER A 40 16.81 12.04 -12.94
N ALA A 41 16.49 12.45 -11.70
CA ALA A 41 17.29 12.12 -10.53
C ALA A 41 17.36 10.61 -10.29
N PHE A 42 16.22 9.91 -10.38
CA PHE A 42 16.13 8.47 -10.26
C PHE A 42 17.04 7.75 -11.26
N ILE A 43 16.98 8.12 -12.54
CA ILE A 43 17.84 7.53 -13.59
C ILE A 43 19.31 7.66 -13.21
N LYS A 44 19.75 8.85 -12.77
CA LYS A 44 21.15 9.06 -12.36
C LYS A 44 21.54 8.24 -11.14
N PHE A 45 20.72 8.20 -10.09
CA PHE A 45 21.03 7.41 -8.90
C PHE A 45 21.06 5.90 -9.19
N ARG A 46 20.16 5.41 -10.06
CA ARG A 46 20.19 4.03 -10.54
C ARG A 46 21.47 3.71 -11.30
N ASP A 47 21.90 4.59 -12.20
CA ASP A 47 23.08 4.35 -13.02
C ASP A 47 24.38 4.45 -12.18
N LEU A 48 24.40 5.34 -11.18
CA LEU A 48 25.45 5.41 -10.16
C LEU A 48 25.52 4.12 -9.31
N GLU A 49 24.40 3.64 -8.77
CA GLU A 49 24.37 2.40 -7.96
C GLU A 49 24.91 1.20 -8.74
N LYS A 50 24.61 1.10 -10.04
CA LYS A 50 25.12 0.01 -10.89
C LYS A 50 26.62 0.11 -11.18
N SER A 51 27.17 1.32 -11.20
CA SER A 51 28.54 1.58 -11.66
C SER A 51 29.55 1.68 -10.51
N LEU A 52 29.09 2.02 -9.30
CA LEU A 52 29.94 2.21 -8.14
C LEU A 52 30.36 0.88 -7.49
N PRO A 53 31.62 0.73 -7.06
CA PRO A 53 32.04 -0.38 -6.22
C PRO A 53 31.25 -0.41 -4.91
N LYS A 54 30.84 -1.61 -4.46
CA LYS A 54 30.05 -1.76 -3.21
C LYS A 54 30.77 -1.32 -1.93
N ASN A 55 32.10 -1.22 -1.96
CA ASN A 55 32.92 -0.73 -0.85
C ASN A 55 33.14 0.79 -0.88
N ASP A 56 32.65 1.48 -1.92
CA ASP A 56 32.66 2.94 -2.00
C ASP A 56 31.53 3.51 -1.15
N THR A 57 31.79 4.52 -0.33
CA THR A 57 30.76 5.16 0.48
C THR A 57 29.68 5.84 -0.38
N LEU A 58 30.03 6.29 -1.60
CA LEU A 58 29.09 6.88 -2.54
C LEU A 58 28.04 5.87 -3.03
N TYR A 59 28.36 4.57 -3.05
CA TYR A 59 27.40 3.52 -3.39
C TYR A 59 26.21 3.53 -2.42
N ASN A 60 26.46 3.70 -1.12
CA ASN A 60 25.41 3.74 -0.12
C ASN A 60 24.48 4.93 -0.35
N TYR A 61 25.02 6.11 -0.65
CA TYR A 61 24.21 7.29 -0.98
C TYR A 61 23.40 7.07 -2.26
N ALA A 62 24.02 6.57 -3.33
CA ALA A 62 23.33 6.27 -4.58
C ALA A 62 22.18 5.27 -4.37
N LEU A 63 22.40 4.20 -3.60
CA LEU A 63 21.39 3.21 -3.28
C LEU A 63 20.23 3.81 -2.46
N TRP A 64 20.54 4.62 -1.45
CA TRP A 64 19.52 5.28 -0.62
C TRP A 64 18.61 6.20 -1.45
N TYR A 65 19.21 7.04 -2.30
CA TYR A 65 18.45 7.97 -3.13
C TYR A 65 17.75 7.27 -4.30
N LYS A 66 18.29 6.17 -4.82
CA LYS A 66 17.57 5.29 -5.76
C LYS A 66 16.29 4.75 -5.14
N VAL A 67 16.35 4.19 -3.92
CA VAL A 67 15.16 3.71 -3.21
C VAL A 67 14.15 4.83 -2.97
N THR A 68 14.63 6.00 -2.53
CA THR A 68 13.78 7.15 -2.23
C THR A 68 13.03 7.66 -3.46
N THR A 69 13.76 7.87 -4.56
CA THR A 69 13.17 8.37 -5.81
C THR A 69 12.28 7.32 -6.48
N ALA A 70 12.66 6.03 -6.50
CA ALA A 70 11.81 4.96 -7.00
C ALA A 70 10.50 4.84 -6.22
N THR A 71 10.54 4.93 -4.88
CA THR A 71 9.34 4.90 -4.03
C THR A 71 8.41 6.07 -4.33
N TYR A 72 8.96 7.27 -4.52
CA TYR A 72 8.16 8.45 -4.89
C TYR A 72 7.49 8.29 -6.26
N LEU A 73 8.22 7.75 -7.25
CA LEU A 73 7.70 7.50 -8.59
C LEU A 73 6.64 6.39 -8.59
N GLU A 74 6.83 5.34 -7.80
CA GLU A 74 5.83 4.29 -7.56
C GLU A 74 4.53 4.90 -7.06
N GLU A 75 4.58 5.67 -5.97
CA GLU A 75 3.42 6.31 -5.37
C GLU A 75 2.72 7.27 -6.35
N THR A 76 3.50 8.13 -7.01
CA THR A 76 2.97 9.10 -7.97
C THR A 76 2.21 8.41 -9.11
N ASN A 77 2.71 7.29 -9.60
CA ASN A 77 2.04 6.53 -10.66
C ASN A 77 0.83 5.76 -10.12
N ARG A 78 0.91 5.19 -8.91
CA ARG A 78 -0.20 4.49 -8.25
C ARG A 78 -1.40 5.40 -8.05
N LEU A 79 -1.18 6.60 -7.54
CA LEU A 79 -2.23 7.61 -7.31
C LEU A 79 -2.83 8.16 -8.62
N LYS A 80 -2.18 7.94 -9.76
CA LYS A 80 -2.66 8.25 -11.11
C LYS A 80 -3.23 7.03 -11.83
N GLU A 81 -3.40 5.90 -11.12
CA GLU A 81 -3.84 4.60 -11.67
C GLU A 81 -2.96 4.06 -12.82
N LYS A 82 -1.71 4.51 -12.90
CA LYS A 82 -0.68 3.97 -13.79
C LYS A 82 0.01 2.79 -13.12
N PHE A 83 -0.77 1.73 -12.88
CA PHE A 83 -0.35 0.61 -12.05
C PHE A 83 0.78 -0.23 -12.66
N ASP A 84 0.92 -0.21 -13.98
CA ASP A 84 2.05 -0.79 -14.71
C ASP A 84 3.37 -0.12 -14.29
N LYS A 85 3.44 1.21 -14.39
CA LYS A 85 4.62 1.99 -14.00
C LYS A 85 4.87 1.94 -12.50
N SER A 86 3.79 2.00 -11.72
CA SER A 86 3.87 1.86 -10.26
C SER A 86 4.49 0.52 -9.88
N LEU A 87 4.05 -0.58 -10.51
CA LEU A 87 4.63 -1.90 -10.29
C LEU A 87 6.11 -1.97 -10.67
N ASP A 88 6.49 -1.43 -11.84
CA ASP A 88 7.88 -1.43 -12.31
C ASP A 88 8.80 -0.72 -11.29
N TYR A 89 8.44 0.50 -10.88
CA TYR A 89 9.21 1.24 -9.88
C TYR A 89 9.17 0.58 -8.51
N GLY A 90 8.05 -0.03 -8.12
CA GLY A 90 7.92 -0.74 -6.85
C GLY A 90 8.82 -1.96 -6.76
N LEU A 91 8.89 -2.76 -7.84
CA LEU A 91 9.79 -3.91 -7.92
C LEU A 91 11.27 -3.48 -7.92
N GLU A 92 11.61 -2.40 -8.64
CA GLU A 92 12.98 -1.87 -8.63
C GLU A 92 13.37 -1.31 -7.26
N ALA A 93 12.45 -0.62 -6.57
CA ALA A 93 12.65 -0.17 -5.20
C ALA A 93 12.83 -1.35 -4.25
N LEU A 94 12.05 -2.42 -4.41
CA LEU A 94 12.15 -3.61 -3.55
C LEU A 94 13.50 -4.33 -3.69
N ASP A 95 14.01 -4.50 -4.92
CA ASP A 95 15.36 -5.04 -5.16
C ASP A 95 16.44 -4.18 -4.47
N ALA A 96 16.34 -2.86 -4.59
CA ALA A 96 17.26 -1.93 -3.96
C ALA A 96 17.14 -1.94 -2.42
N ILE A 97 15.93 -2.12 -1.87
CA ILE A 97 15.70 -2.27 -0.42
C ILE A 97 16.35 -3.56 0.08
N GLU A 98 16.23 -4.68 -0.65
CA GLU A 98 16.87 -5.95 -0.27
C GLU A 98 18.40 -5.81 -0.19
N LYS A 99 19.02 -5.11 -1.16
CA LYS A 99 20.44 -4.76 -1.09
C LYS A 99 20.75 -3.85 0.11
N GLY A 100 19.87 -2.90 0.40
CA GLY A 100 20.08 -1.95 1.49
C GLY A 100 19.93 -2.55 2.88
N LYS A 101 19.15 -3.63 3.06
CA LYS A 101 18.96 -4.31 4.36
C LYS A 101 20.26 -4.82 4.99
N VAL A 102 21.29 -5.13 4.19
CA VAL A 102 22.60 -5.56 4.70
C VAL A 102 23.58 -4.42 4.93
N ILE A 103 23.19 -3.19 4.57
CA ILE A 103 24.05 -1.99 4.58
C ILE A 103 23.56 -0.99 5.61
N PHE A 104 22.24 -0.82 5.71
CA PHE A 104 21.58 0.18 6.54
C PHE A 104 20.96 -0.46 7.80
N ASP A 105 20.35 0.38 8.61
CA ASP A 105 19.76 -0.01 9.89
C ASP A 105 18.42 -0.75 9.74
N ALA A 106 17.90 -1.19 10.89
CA ALA A 106 16.60 -1.86 10.97
C ALA A 106 15.44 -0.95 10.55
N GLU A 107 15.57 0.37 10.67
CA GLU A 107 14.53 1.31 10.25
C GLU A 107 14.41 1.33 8.74
N PHE A 108 15.53 1.34 8.02
CA PHE A 108 15.55 1.18 6.58
C PHE A 108 14.93 -0.16 6.15
N ALA A 109 15.25 -1.25 6.86
CA ALA A 109 14.73 -2.58 6.55
C ALA A 109 13.19 -2.66 6.57
N LYS A 110 12.51 -1.86 7.40
CA LYS A 110 11.04 -1.79 7.45
C LYS A 110 10.41 -1.41 6.11
N ARG A 111 11.11 -0.65 5.26
CA ARG A 111 10.65 -0.23 3.92
C ARG A 111 10.25 -1.42 3.04
N TYR A 112 10.82 -2.60 3.28
CA TYR A 112 10.48 -3.82 2.55
C TYR A 112 8.99 -4.14 2.63
N TYR A 113 8.40 -4.08 3.83
CA TYR A 113 6.98 -4.41 4.02
C TYR A 113 6.06 -3.31 3.50
N PHE A 114 6.47 -2.03 3.63
CA PHE A 114 5.73 -0.91 3.02
C PHE A 114 5.72 -0.99 1.48
N MET A 115 6.84 -1.37 0.87
CA MET A 115 6.89 -1.55 -0.59
C MET A 115 6.12 -2.80 -1.01
N THR A 116 6.19 -3.89 -0.22
CA THR A 116 5.42 -5.11 -0.47
C THR A 116 3.91 -4.82 -0.55
N LYS A 117 3.35 -4.06 0.40
CA LYS A 117 1.92 -3.69 0.30
C LYS A 117 1.59 -2.81 -0.91
N ASN A 118 2.49 -1.92 -1.33
CA ASN A 118 2.28 -1.08 -2.51
C ASN A 118 2.31 -1.91 -3.82
N ILE A 119 3.16 -2.93 -3.88
CA ILE A 119 3.19 -3.90 -4.98
C ILE A 119 1.87 -4.67 -5.07
N ILE A 120 1.28 -5.09 -3.93
CA ILE A 120 -0.05 -5.72 -3.90
C ILE A 120 -1.09 -4.80 -4.56
N VAL A 121 -1.12 -3.52 -4.16
CA VAL A 121 -2.04 -2.52 -4.73
C VAL A 121 -1.87 -2.43 -6.25
N SER A 122 -0.64 -2.42 -6.74
CA SER A 122 -0.36 -2.34 -8.18
C SER A 122 -0.86 -3.57 -8.93
N TYR A 123 -0.61 -4.78 -8.42
CA TYR A 123 -1.13 -6.01 -9.02
C TYR A 123 -2.67 -6.04 -9.05
N TYR A 124 -3.33 -5.63 -7.97
CA TYR A 124 -4.79 -5.56 -7.91
C TYR A 124 -5.37 -4.47 -8.81
N GLY A 125 -4.65 -3.34 -8.95
CA GLY A 125 -4.94 -2.29 -9.92
C GLY A 125 -4.90 -2.78 -11.37
N LEU A 126 -3.95 -3.66 -11.69
CA LEU A 126 -3.83 -4.34 -12.99
C LEU A 126 -4.81 -5.50 -13.18
N GLY A 127 -5.63 -5.81 -12.18
CA GLY A 127 -6.53 -6.97 -12.21
C GLY A 127 -5.83 -8.33 -12.09
N ASN A 128 -4.54 -8.34 -11.78
CA ASN A 128 -3.73 -9.55 -11.57
C ASN A 128 -3.76 -9.98 -10.09
N PHE A 129 -4.96 -10.40 -9.64
CA PHE A 129 -5.19 -10.82 -8.26
C PHE A 129 -4.37 -12.05 -7.85
N GLU A 130 -4.04 -12.94 -8.79
CA GLU A 130 -3.22 -14.11 -8.49
C GLU A 130 -1.81 -13.71 -8.04
N ALA A 131 -1.14 -12.85 -8.80
CA ALA A 131 0.18 -12.34 -8.41
C ALA A 131 0.10 -11.49 -7.14
N GLY A 132 -0.92 -10.64 -7.01
CA GLY A 132 -1.13 -9.85 -5.80
C GLY A 132 -1.34 -10.72 -4.55
N ASN A 133 -2.08 -11.83 -4.65
CA ASN A 133 -2.27 -12.78 -3.56
C ASN A 133 -0.95 -13.44 -3.12
N LYS A 134 -0.05 -13.77 -4.05
CA LYS A 134 1.30 -14.29 -3.70
C LYS A 134 2.11 -13.29 -2.88
N TRP A 135 1.98 -11.99 -3.16
CA TRP A 135 2.61 -10.94 -2.34
C TRP A 135 1.89 -10.75 -1.00
N LYS A 136 0.56 -10.90 -1.00
CA LYS A 136 -0.26 -10.86 0.21
C LYS A 136 0.12 -11.97 1.20
N GLU A 137 0.36 -13.18 0.72
CA GLU A 137 0.84 -14.29 1.54
C GLU A 137 2.12 -13.94 2.31
N LYS A 138 3.05 -13.20 1.68
CA LYS A 138 4.27 -12.71 2.35
C LYS A 138 3.96 -11.74 3.49
N MET A 139 2.92 -10.90 3.37
CA MET A 139 2.49 -10.00 4.44
C MET A 139 1.92 -10.80 5.63
N TYR A 140 1.11 -11.82 5.35
CA TYR A 140 0.57 -12.72 6.39
C TYR A 140 1.68 -13.55 7.06
N GLU A 141 2.65 -14.05 6.30
CA GLU A 141 3.82 -14.74 6.85
C GLU A 141 4.64 -13.79 7.75
N ALA A 142 4.87 -12.55 7.31
CA ALA A 142 5.54 -11.54 8.10
C ALA A 142 4.77 -11.20 9.39
N LYS A 143 3.43 -11.14 9.33
CA LYS A 143 2.57 -10.95 10.51
C LYS A 143 2.77 -12.09 11.51
N LYS A 144 2.69 -13.35 11.04
CA LYS A 144 2.85 -14.54 11.87
C LYS A 144 4.21 -14.58 12.58
N ASN A 145 5.24 -14.06 11.91
CA ASN A 145 6.60 -13.98 12.44
C ASN A 145 6.90 -12.68 13.22
N ASN A 146 5.89 -11.82 13.47
CA ASN A 146 6.05 -10.51 14.14
C ASN A 146 7.11 -9.59 13.50
N LEU A 147 7.20 -9.62 12.17
CA LEU A 147 8.18 -8.83 11.42
C LEU A 147 7.62 -7.51 10.88
N LEU A 148 6.30 -7.32 10.95
CA LEU A 148 5.65 -6.14 10.40
C LEU A 148 5.90 -4.91 11.30
N PRO A 149 6.29 -3.76 10.71
CA PRO A 149 6.43 -2.52 11.45
C PRO A 149 5.09 -1.94 11.88
N GLU A 150 5.14 -1.08 12.90
CA GLU A 150 4.00 -0.27 13.33
C GLU A 150 3.36 0.47 12.15
N GLY A 151 2.03 0.52 12.16
CA GLY A 151 1.24 1.17 11.12
C GLY A 151 0.82 0.24 9.99
N ILE A 152 1.43 -0.96 9.90
CA ILE A 152 0.97 -2.03 8.98
C ILE A 152 0.90 -3.41 9.66
N ASP A 153 1.08 -3.45 10.97
CA ASP A 153 1.06 -4.68 11.78
C ASP A 153 -0.36 -5.14 12.11
N ALA A 154 -1.35 -4.25 12.14
CA ALA A 154 -2.75 -4.60 12.36
C ALA A 154 -3.55 -4.82 11.06
N TYR A 155 -3.23 -4.04 10.03
CA TYR A 155 -3.89 -4.05 8.72
C TYR A 155 -2.97 -3.41 7.68
N PHE A 156 -3.26 -3.59 6.40
CA PHE A 156 -2.54 -2.91 5.31
C PHE A 156 -3.49 -2.54 4.18
N ASN A 157 -3.17 -1.48 3.44
CA ASN A 157 -3.89 -1.18 2.20
C ASN A 157 -3.44 -2.13 1.09
N TYR A 158 -4.39 -2.67 0.34
CA TYR A 158 -4.15 -3.68 -0.69
C TYR A 158 -4.80 -3.31 -2.04
N ASP A 159 -5.69 -2.33 -2.06
CA ASP A 159 -6.39 -1.90 -3.27
C ASP A 159 -6.53 -0.38 -3.29
N PHE A 160 -6.52 0.18 -4.50
CA PHE A 160 -6.77 1.58 -4.79
C PHE A 160 -7.39 1.69 -6.18
N PHE A 161 -8.39 2.54 -6.32
CA PHE A 161 -8.89 2.97 -7.63
C PHE A 161 -9.66 4.28 -7.50
N LYS A 162 -9.83 4.96 -8.63
CA LYS A 162 -10.69 6.14 -8.74
C LYS A 162 -12.05 5.75 -9.29
N PHE A 163 -13.07 6.45 -8.81
CA PHE A 163 -14.43 6.30 -9.31
C PHE A 163 -15.06 7.69 -9.37
N GLU A 164 -15.19 8.24 -10.58
CA GLU A 164 -15.62 9.62 -10.78
C GLU A 164 -14.72 10.61 -10.00
N ASP A 165 -15.30 11.44 -9.14
CA ASP A 165 -14.66 12.40 -8.24
C ASP A 165 -14.25 11.79 -6.88
N LYS A 166 -14.06 10.47 -6.83
CA LYS A 166 -13.79 9.74 -5.58
C LYS A 166 -12.51 8.93 -5.66
N ASN A 167 -11.74 8.96 -4.57
CA ASN A 167 -10.66 8.02 -4.31
C ASN A 167 -11.17 6.92 -3.39
N VAL A 168 -10.84 5.67 -3.73
CA VAL A 168 -11.34 4.49 -3.02
C VAL A 168 -10.15 3.63 -2.60
N TRP A 169 -10.00 3.43 -1.29
CA TRP A 169 -8.89 2.70 -0.70
C TRP A 169 -9.37 1.46 0.04
N GLY A 170 -8.86 0.29 -0.34
CA GLY A 170 -9.15 -0.99 0.32
C GLY A 170 -8.07 -1.37 1.33
N TYR A 171 -8.48 -1.65 2.56
CA TYR A 171 -7.63 -2.11 3.66
C TYR A 171 -8.10 -3.46 4.18
N GLU A 172 -7.16 -4.36 4.49
CA GLU A 172 -7.43 -5.69 5.02
C GLU A 172 -6.79 -5.86 6.41
N TRP A 173 -7.58 -6.36 7.36
CA TRP A 173 -7.12 -6.70 8.71
C TRP A 173 -6.66 -8.16 8.75
N TYR A 174 -5.60 -8.42 9.52
CA TYR A 174 -5.08 -9.78 9.73
C TYR A 174 -5.95 -10.66 10.65
N ALA A 175 -7.13 -10.18 11.06
CA ALA A 175 -8.05 -10.97 11.87
C ALA A 175 -8.55 -12.20 11.10
N ASP A 176 -8.46 -13.36 11.74
CA ASP A 176 -8.98 -14.62 11.22
C ASP A 176 -10.40 -14.87 11.73
N LEU A 177 -11.17 -15.66 10.98
CA LEU A 177 -12.52 -16.01 11.39
C LEU A 177 -12.45 -16.94 12.61
N PRO A 178 -13.13 -16.64 13.73
CA PRO A 178 -13.15 -17.53 14.87
C PRO A 178 -13.99 -18.78 14.56
N GLU A 179 -13.57 -19.94 15.11
CA GLU A 179 -14.37 -21.17 15.05
C GLU A 179 -15.79 -20.95 15.60
N ASN A 180 -15.89 -20.26 16.75
CA ASN A 180 -17.15 -19.80 17.30
C ASN A 180 -17.48 -18.39 16.78
N ARG A 181 -18.38 -18.30 15.79
CA ARG A 181 -18.82 -17.01 15.20
C ARG A 181 -19.56 -16.07 16.16
N PHE A 182 -19.82 -16.48 17.40
CA PHE A 182 -20.41 -15.63 18.43
C PHE A 182 -19.39 -15.14 19.47
N SER A 183 -18.12 -15.57 19.40
CA SER A 183 -17.10 -15.21 20.41
C SER A 183 -16.50 -13.82 20.23
N SER A 184 -16.53 -13.25 19.01
CA SER A 184 -15.99 -11.93 18.70
C SER A 184 -16.71 -11.33 17.51
N SER A 185 -16.48 -10.05 17.22
CA SER A 185 -16.97 -9.37 16.02
C SER A 185 -15.84 -8.54 15.44
N PHE A 186 -15.65 -8.56 14.12
CA PHE A 186 -14.61 -7.78 13.47
C PHE A 186 -14.98 -7.44 12.02
N THR A 187 -14.29 -6.44 11.47
CA THR A 187 -14.31 -6.13 10.05
C THR A 187 -13.06 -6.72 9.40
N LYS A 188 -13.23 -7.55 8.37
CA LYS A 188 -12.11 -8.15 7.64
C LYS A 188 -11.48 -7.16 6.66
N VAL A 189 -12.32 -6.41 5.95
CA VAL A 189 -11.90 -5.40 4.96
C VAL A 189 -12.69 -4.13 5.14
N VAL A 190 -12.03 -2.98 4.99
CA VAL A 190 -12.69 -1.66 4.87
C VAL A 190 -12.29 -1.01 3.56
N TYR A 191 -13.28 -0.58 2.79
CA TYR A 191 -13.10 0.40 1.73
C TYR A 191 -13.46 1.78 2.25
N TYR A 192 -12.49 2.69 2.26
CA TYR A 192 -12.71 4.09 2.54
C TYR A 192 -12.97 4.84 1.24
N VAL A 193 -14.04 5.62 1.21
CA VAL A 193 -14.45 6.41 0.03
C VAL A 193 -14.28 7.87 0.37
N TYR A 194 -13.41 8.55 -0.37
CA TYR A 194 -13.11 9.98 -0.21
C TYR A 194 -13.58 10.76 -1.44
N SER A 195 -14.05 11.99 -1.24
CA SER A 195 -14.07 12.97 -2.33
C SER A 195 -12.66 13.42 -2.68
N THR A 196 -12.46 13.96 -3.88
CA THR A 196 -11.13 14.42 -4.34
C THR A 196 -11.01 15.94 -4.41
N ASN A 197 -9.83 16.46 -4.08
CA ASN A 197 -9.41 17.83 -4.41
C ASN A 197 -9.19 17.99 -5.93
N SER A 198 -9.00 19.23 -6.40
CA SER A 198 -8.73 19.52 -7.81
C SER A 198 -7.42 18.92 -8.33
N ASP A 199 -6.46 18.65 -7.43
CA ASP A 199 -5.20 17.97 -7.74
C ASP A 199 -5.31 16.43 -7.69
N GLY A 200 -6.49 15.90 -7.35
CA GLY A 200 -6.77 14.47 -7.26
C GLY A 200 -6.39 13.82 -5.92
N SER A 201 -5.92 14.60 -4.92
CA SER A 201 -5.68 14.10 -3.56
C SER A 201 -6.99 13.88 -2.79
N ASP A 202 -6.93 13.07 -1.73
CA ASP A 202 -8.06 12.83 -0.84
C ASP A 202 -8.51 14.13 -0.15
N LYS A 203 -9.82 14.35 -0.05
CA LYS A 203 -10.42 15.52 0.61
C LYS A 203 -11.26 15.12 1.83
N ASP A 204 -12.54 14.79 1.63
CA ASP A 204 -13.46 14.46 2.71
C ASP A 204 -13.81 12.97 2.66
N GLN A 205 -13.72 12.26 3.79
CA GLN A 205 -14.22 10.89 3.88
C GLN A 205 -15.74 10.90 3.78
N LEU A 206 -16.28 10.35 2.69
CA LEU A 206 -17.72 10.32 2.43
C LEU A 206 -18.40 9.20 3.21
N TYR A 207 -17.85 8.00 3.17
CA TYR A 207 -18.36 6.83 3.89
C TYR A 207 -17.36 5.68 3.83
N ARG A 208 -17.65 4.62 4.59
CA ARG A 208 -16.90 3.36 4.61
C ARG A 208 -17.78 2.21 4.16
N LEU A 209 -17.20 1.23 3.49
CA LEU A 209 -17.82 -0.07 3.21
C LEU A 209 -17.03 -1.15 3.93
N HIS A 210 -17.68 -1.81 4.88
CA HIS A 210 -17.09 -2.81 5.75
C HIS A 210 -17.49 -4.20 5.25
N VAL A 211 -16.52 -5.08 5.03
CA VAL A 211 -16.75 -6.52 4.94
C VAL A 211 -16.77 -7.05 6.38
N LEU A 212 -17.98 -7.09 6.94
CA LEU A 212 -18.22 -7.37 8.35
C LEU A 212 -18.47 -8.86 8.57
N MET A 213 -17.89 -9.42 9.63
CA MET A 213 -18.17 -10.80 10.06
C MET A 213 -19.67 -11.00 10.31
N PHE A 214 -20.24 -12.05 9.72
CA PHE A 214 -21.64 -12.39 9.92
C PHE A 214 -21.79 -13.40 11.06
N HIS A 215 -22.55 -13.00 12.08
CA HIS A 215 -22.86 -13.85 13.23
C HIS A 215 -24.01 -14.80 12.90
N SER A 216 -23.70 -16.00 12.43
CA SER A 216 -24.72 -17.05 12.31
C SER A 216 -24.10 -18.45 12.28
N THR A 217 -24.95 -19.47 12.38
CA THR A 217 -24.62 -20.86 12.11
C THR A 217 -24.72 -21.22 10.61
N ASN A 218 -25.03 -20.25 9.74
CA ASN A 218 -25.18 -20.44 8.31
C ASN A 218 -23.81 -20.65 7.65
N GLU A 219 -23.68 -21.73 6.88
CA GLU A 219 -22.45 -22.05 6.13
C GLU A 219 -22.38 -21.31 4.80
N ASN A 220 -23.45 -20.65 4.32
CA ASN A 220 -23.51 -20.07 2.97
C ASN A 220 -22.59 -18.86 2.77
N PHE A 221 -22.33 -18.07 3.82
CA PHE A 221 -21.41 -16.93 3.77
C PHE A 221 -20.87 -16.59 5.16
N ASP A 222 -19.72 -15.93 5.18
CA ASP A 222 -18.95 -15.61 6.38
C ASP A 222 -18.93 -14.11 6.65
N TYR A 223 -19.09 -13.31 5.60
CA TYR A 223 -19.13 -11.86 5.67
C TYR A 223 -20.27 -11.27 4.86
N VAL A 224 -20.66 -10.06 5.26
CA VAL A 224 -21.60 -9.19 4.55
C VAL A 224 -20.97 -7.83 4.30
N LEU A 225 -21.41 -7.13 3.27
CA LEU A 225 -21.04 -5.73 3.07
C LEU A 225 -21.94 -4.81 3.92
N ASP A 226 -21.33 -3.86 4.60
CA ASP A 226 -22.01 -2.89 5.47
C ASP A 226 -21.54 -1.48 5.13
N LYS A 227 -22.47 -0.60 4.77
CA LYS A 227 -22.17 0.80 4.47
C LYS A 227 -22.31 1.64 5.72
N ARG A 228 -21.31 2.45 6.04
CA ARG A 228 -21.27 3.32 7.22
C ARG A 228 -20.95 4.76 6.84
N LEU A 229 -21.84 5.66 7.23
CA LEU A 229 -21.69 7.10 7.10
C LEU A 229 -21.48 7.68 8.50
N GLU A 230 -20.36 8.36 8.71
CA GLU A 230 -20.06 9.02 9.98
C GLU A 230 -20.29 10.53 9.84
N THR A 231 -20.95 11.11 10.83
CA THR A 231 -21.15 12.56 10.97
C THR A 231 -20.55 13.00 12.31
N ALA A 232 -20.55 14.30 12.61
CA ALA A 232 -20.01 14.82 13.85
C ALA A 232 -20.67 14.23 15.13
N THR A 233 -21.93 13.79 15.03
CA THR A 233 -22.72 13.34 16.19
C THR A 233 -23.31 11.94 16.05
N GLU A 234 -23.33 11.39 14.82
CA GLU A 234 -24.01 10.12 14.52
C GLU A 234 -23.21 9.26 13.52
N GLU A 235 -23.28 7.94 13.70
CA GLU A 235 -22.95 6.97 12.64
C GLU A 235 -24.25 6.33 12.11
N ILE A 236 -24.48 6.45 10.80
CA ILE A 236 -25.57 5.80 10.10
C ILE A 236 -25.00 4.63 9.31
N GLY A 237 -25.31 3.42 9.75
CA GLY A 237 -24.89 2.17 9.15
C GLY A 237 -26.02 1.41 8.48
N GLY A 238 -25.69 0.46 7.61
CA GLY A 238 -26.67 -0.43 7.02
C GLY A 238 -26.04 -1.58 6.25
N THR A 239 -26.60 -2.77 6.43
CA THR A 239 -26.13 -4.00 5.80
C THR A 239 -26.73 -4.14 4.40
N LEU A 240 -25.91 -4.58 3.45
CA LEU A 240 -26.29 -4.86 2.08
C LEU A 240 -26.19 -6.38 1.87
N TYR A 241 -27.25 -7.12 2.20
CA TYR A 241 -27.28 -8.59 2.16
C TYR A 241 -27.16 -9.17 0.75
N ALA A 242 -27.34 -8.35 -0.28
CA ALA A 242 -27.02 -8.72 -1.67
C ALA A 242 -25.52 -9.01 -1.88
N TYR A 243 -24.65 -8.52 -0.99
CA TYR A 243 -23.20 -8.67 -1.10
C TYR A 243 -22.66 -9.49 0.07
N THR A 244 -22.43 -10.77 -0.21
CA THR A 244 -21.88 -11.73 0.73
C THR A 244 -20.55 -12.30 0.24
N TYR A 245 -19.73 -12.74 1.20
CA TYR A 245 -18.39 -13.28 0.95
C TYR A 245 -18.08 -14.46 1.86
N LYS A 246 -17.16 -15.32 1.41
CA LYS A 246 -16.57 -16.40 2.19
C LYS A 246 -15.28 -15.94 2.88
N GLU A 247 -14.77 -16.76 3.82
CA GLU A 247 -13.48 -16.57 4.51
C GLU A 247 -12.35 -16.28 3.50
N ALA A 248 -12.23 -17.13 2.48
CA ALA A 248 -11.41 -16.87 1.31
C ALA A 248 -12.11 -15.85 0.38
N ILE A 249 -11.97 -14.57 0.70
CA ILE A 249 -12.58 -13.47 -0.06
C ILE A 249 -12.07 -13.46 -1.50
N ASP A 250 -12.98 -13.51 -2.47
CA ASP A 250 -12.70 -13.16 -3.86
C ASP A 250 -12.60 -11.63 -3.99
N PHE A 251 -11.37 -11.11 -4.00
CA PHE A 251 -11.10 -9.68 -4.11
C PHE A 251 -11.50 -9.07 -5.46
N ARG A 252 -11.59 -9.87 -6.53
CA ARG A 252 -12.10 -9.40 -7.82
C ARG A 252 -13.60 -9.13 -7.70
N LYS A 253 -14.34 -10.08 -7.14
CA LYS A 253 -15.77 -9.91 -6.86
C LYS A 253 -16.01 -8.71 -5.94
N LEU A 254 -15.29 -8.64 -4.82
CA LEU A 254 -15.42 -7.56 -3.85
C LEU A 254 -15.17 -6.17 -4.48
N LYS A 255 -14.13 -6.01 -5.30
CA LYS A 255 -13.86 -4.74 -6.00
C LYS A 255 -15.00 -4.34 -6.94
N ASN A 256 -15.58 -5.30 -7.66
CA ASN A 256 -16.73 -5.05 -8.53
C ASN A 256 -17.98 -4.69 -7.74
N ASP A 257 -18.26 -5.40 -6.65
CA ASP A 257 -19.38 -5.12 -5.75
C ASP A 257 -19.28 -3.71 -5.15
N VAL A 258 -18.07 -3.30 -4.73
CA VAL A 258 -17.81 -1.92 -4.27
C VAL A 258 -18.13 -0.92 -5.38
N LYS A 259 -17.67 -1.15 -6.62
CA LYS A 259 -18.01 -0.27 -7.75
C LYS A 259 -19.51 -0.18 -8.02
N GLU A 260 -20.26 -1.26 -7.85
CA GLU A 260 -21.72 -1.21 -7.95
C GLU A 260 -22.35 -0.35 -6.84
N VAL A 261 -21.87 -0.47 -5.60
CA VAL A 261 -22.33 0.36 -4.48
C VAL A 261 -22.02 1.85 -4.71
N LEU A 262 -20.87 2.17 -5.31
CA LEU A 262 -20.48 3.55 -5.63
C LEU A 262 -21.42 4.23 -6.63
N LYS A 263 -22.12 3.48 -7.49
CA LYS A 263 -23.13 4.03 -8.42
C LYS A 263 -24.36 4.61 -7.72
N GLY A 264 -24.52 4.42 -6.40
CA GLY A 264 -25.53 5.11 -5.59
C GLY A 264 -26.96 4.55 -5.67
N ASN A 265 -27.21 3.54 -6.51
CA ASN A 265 -28.55 2.97 -6.71
C ASN A 265 -29.01 2.03 -5.59
N LEU A 266 -28.15 1.76 -4.60
CA LEU A 266 -28.37 0.73 -3.59
C LEU A 266 -28.64 1.35 -2.23
N LYS A 267 -29.83 1.08 -1.71
CA LYS A 267 -30.18 1.37 -0.31
C LYS A 267 -29.88 0.13 0.53
N PRO A 268 -29.21 0.28 1.69
CA PRO A 268 -29.06 -0.81 2.64
C PRO A 268 -30.39 -1.47 3.02
N ASP A 269 -30.38 -2.78 3.22
CA ASP A 269 -31.53 -3.56 3.67
C ASP A 269 -31.90 -3.23 5.12
N THR A 270 -30.91 -2.77 5.90
CA THR A 270 -31.08 -2.32 7.28
C THR A 270 -30.59 -0.89 7.42
N LYS A 271 -31.16 -0.14 8.36
CA LYS A 271 -30.64 1.16 8.79
C LYS A 271 -30.40 1.09 10.29
N ARG A 272 -29.17 1.41 10.70
CA ARG A 272 -28.78 1.53 12.10
C ARG A 272 -28.27 2.94 12.33
N THR A 273 -28.80 3.64 13.31
CA THR A 273 -28.28 4.94 13.74
C THR A 273 -27.66 4.78 15.12
N LEU A 274 -26.38 5.12 15.23
CA LEU A 274 -25.67 5.19 16.50
C LEU A 274 -25.50 6.66 16.87
N THR A 275 -26.04 7.05 18.02
CA THR A 275 -25.91 8.42 18.55
C THR A 275 -25.13 8.37 19.86
N LYS A 276 -24.12 9.23 20.01
CA LYS A 276 -23.43 9.44 21.29
C LYS A 276 -24.12 10.56 22.05
N ASP A 277 -24.50 10.31 23.29
CA ASP A 277 -24.98 11.37 24.18
C ASP A 277 -23.81 12.20 24.76
N LYS A 278 -24.14 13.26 25.50
CA LYS A 278 -23.16 14.18 26.11
C LYS A 278 -22.26 13.50 27.16
N GLU A 279 -22.65 12.31 27.65
CA GLU A 279 -21.91 11.51 28.62
C GLU A 279 -21.10 10.40 27.95
N GLY A 280 -21.15 10.30 26.61
CA GLY A 280 -20.46 9.28 25.82
C GLY A 280 -21.18 7.93 25.75
N LYS A 281 -22.41 7.79 26.28
CA LYS A 281 -23.19 6.56 26.10
C LYS A 281 -23.72 6.49 24.67
N ILE A 282 -23.75 5.27 24.14
CA ILE A 282 -24.17 4.98 22.77
C ILE A 282 -25.61 4.50 22.78
N LYS A 283 -26.49 5.20 22.07
CA LYS A 283 -27.84 4.73 21.73
C LYS A 283 -27.83 4.14 20.32
N ILE A 284 -28.47 2.98 20.14
CA ILE A 284 -28.56 2.30 18.84
C ILE A 284 -30.04 2.15 18.46
N ASP A 285 -30.44 2.76 17.35
CA ASP A 285 -31.77 2.61 16.76
C ASP A 285 -31.66 1.78 15.47
N VAL A 286 -32.44 0.70 15.34
CA VAL A 286 -32.38 -0.24 14.20
C VAL A 286 -33.72 -0.28 13.47
N GLN A 287 -33.69 -0.17 12.14
CA GLN A 287 -34.84 -0.25 11.25
C GLN A 287 -34.55 -1.24 10.11
N MET A 288 -35.56 -2.05 9.76
CA MET A 288 -35.50 -2.95 8.61
C MET A 288 -36.20 -2.27 7.43
N ASN A 289 -35.53 -2.17 6.28
CA ASN A 289 -36.14 -1.68 5.05
C ASN A 289 -36.84 -2.85 4.36
N THR A 290 -38.09 -3.15 4.73
CA THR A 290 -38.90 -4.07 3.94
C THR A 290 -39.23 -3.39 2.61
N LYS A 291 -38.78 -4.00 1.49
CA LYS A 291 -39.36 -3.66 0.19
C LYS A 291 -40.86 -3.93 0.28
N LYS A 292 -41.68 -2.93 0.03
CA LYS A 292 -43.06 -3.18 -0.40
C LYS A 292 -42.95 -3.77 -1.80
N ASP A 293 -43.38 -5.02 -1.96
CA ASP A 293 -43.52 -5.70 -3.23
C ASP A 293 -44.39 -4.90 -4.21
#